data_AF-A0AAX0UDM9-F1
#
_entry.id   AF-A0AAX0UDM9-F1
#
_cell.length_a   1.000
_cell.length_b   1.000
_cell.length_c   1.000
_cell.angle_alpha   90.00
_cell.angle_beta   90.00
_cell.angle_gamma   90.00
#
_symmetry.space_group_name_H-M   'P 1'
#
loop_
_entity.id
_entity.type
_entity.pdbx_description
1 polymer ?
#
loop_
_entity_poly.entity_id
_entity_poly.type
_entity_poly.pdbx_seq_one_letter_code
_entity_poly.pdbx_strand_id
1 'polypeptide(L)'
;MPALSLSPAERSALRSEAHALKPVVLIGAEGLTDAVLAEIEVHLAAHQLIKIRVFGDERDERVAIYDEICDRLNAAPIQHIGKLLVIWKPEQAEAAPQRGRRGVPSAREAARASAAQPDEGRAAKGRAPRVVKVVKQSPNAPAVRRPKPQKVRVLGNERVTAGGNVKRAKKRQSSAKRQHQNEK
;
A
#
# COMPACT_ATOMS: atom_id res chain seq x y z
N MET A 1 31.75 -6.26 -15.57
CA MET A 1 32.21 -7.68 -15.50
C MET A 1 31.04 -8.46 -14.93
N PRO A 2 30.54 -9.53 -15.56
CA PRO A 2 29.27 -10.13 -15.15
C PRO A 2 29.33 -10.58 -13.70
N ALA A 3 28.48 -9.99 -12.86
CA ALA A 3 28.46 -10.24 -11.43
C ALA A 3 28.12 -11.69 -11.05
N LEU A 4 27.43 -12.42 -11.95
CA LEU A 4 27.07 -13.82 -11.76
C LEU A 4 27.41 -14.65 -13.00
N SER A 5 28.35 -15.57 -12.84
CA SER A 5 28.76 -16.52 -13.87
C SER A 5 27.99 -17.84 -13.74
N LEU A 6 27.17 -18.16 -14.75
CA LEU A 6 26.46 -19.43 -14.86
C LEU A 6 27.26 -20.46 -15.67
N SER A 7 27.03 -21.75 -15.39
CA SER A 7 27.56 -22.83 -16.22
C SER A 7 26.95 -22.80 -17.63
N PRO A 8 27.65 -23.32 -18.66
CA PRO A 8 27.12 -23.36 -20.03
C PRO A 8 25.81 -24.15 -20.15
N ALA A 9 25.65 -25.21 -19.35
CA ALA A 9 24.45 -26.05 -19.34
C ALA A 9 23.23 -25.28 -18.79
N GLU A 10 23.38 -24.63 -17.63
CA GLU A 10 22.33 -23.81 -17.02
C GLU A 10 21.94 -22.63 -17.91
N ARG A 11 22.94 -21.95 -18.50
CA ARG A 11 22.69 -20.85 -19.44
C ARG A 11 21.87 -21.30 -20.66
N SER A 12 22.08 -22.54 -21.13
CA SER A 12 21.30 -23.09 -22.24
C SER A 12 19.87 -23.44 -21.85
N ALA A 13 19.65 -23.95 -20.63
CA ALA A 13 18.30 -24.20 -20.11
C ALA A 13 17.49 -22.90 -19.97
N LEU A 14 18.08 -21.90 -19.31
CA LEU A 14 17.46 -20.57 -19.14
C LEU A 14 17.20 -19.86 -20.46
N ARG A 15 18.04 -20.09 -21.47
CA ARG A 15 17.81 -19.58 -22.82
C ARG A 15 16.53 -20.16 -23.42
N SER A 16 16.35 -21.48 -23.36
CA SER A 16 15.16 -22.16 -23.84
C SER A 16 13.89 -21.64 -23.16
N GLU A 17 13.92 -21.48 -21.84
CA GLU A 17 12.81 -20.91 -21.07
C GLU A 17 12.52 -19.46 -21.48
N ALA A 18 13.57 -18.64 -21.64
CA ALA A 18 13.42 -17.25 -22.03
C ALA A 18 12.79 -17.07 -23.41
N HIS A 19 12.96 -18.01 -24.35
CA HIS A 19 12.39 -17.88 -25.69
C HIS A 19 10.87 -17.76 -25.68
N ALA A 20 10.18 -18.52 -24.82
CA ALA A 20 8.72 -18.48 -24.69
C ALA A 20 8.19 -17.22 -23.97
N LEU A 21 9.03 -16.55 -23.17
CA LEU A 21 8.62 -15.38 -22.40
C LEU A 21 8.38 -14.15 -23.28
N LYS A 22 7.36 -13.37 -22.95
CA LYS A 22 7.14 -12.05 -23.54
C LYS A 22 8.06 -11.02 -22.86
N PRO A 23 8.51 -9.98 -23.59
CA PRO A 23 9.26 -8.89 -22.95
C PRO A 23 8.38 -8.19 -21.91
N VAL A 24 8.91 -8.02 -20.71
CA VAL A 24 8.19 -7.40 -19.59
C VAL A 24 8.53 -5.92 -19.50
N VAL A 25 9.80 -5.57 -19.69
CA VAL A 25 10.29 -4.19 -19.64
C VAL A 25 10.67 -3.72 -21.05
N LEU A 26 10.31 -2.48 -21.36
CA LEU A 26 10.52 -1.81 -22.64
C LEU A 26 11.39 -0.58 -22.41
N ILE A 27 12.58 -0.53 -22.98
CA ILE A 27 13.49 0.61 -22.91
C ILE A 27 13.30 1.47 -24.15
N GLY A 28 12.80 2.69 -23.97
CA GLY A 28 12.56 3.65 -25.05
C GLY A 28 13.83 4.40 -25.51
N ALA A 29 13.63 5.50 -26.23
CA ALA A 29 14.72 6.32 -26.79
C ALA A 29 15.56 7.05 -25.73
N GLU A 30 15.04 7.29 -24.53
CA GLU A 30 15.81 7.85 -23.41
C GLU A 30 16.84 6.88 -22.83
N GLY A 31 16.84 5.62 -23.27
CA GLY A 31 17.80 4.61 -22.81
C GLY A 31 17.57 4.18 -21.36
N LEU A 32 18.66 3.83 -20.67
CA LEU A 32 18.63 3.29 -19.33
C LEU A 32 18.50 4.40 -18.28
N THR A 33 17.29 4.66 -17.81
CA THR A 33 17.02 5.60 -16.71
C THR A 33 16.93 4.88 -15.36
N ASP A 34 17.07 5.62 -14.26
CA ASP A 34 16.95 5.04 -12.91
C ASP A 34 15.55 4.47 -12.63
N ALA A 35 14.51 5.03 -13.26
CA ALA A 35 13.15 4.51 -13.17
C ALA A 35 13.04 3.12 -13.83
N VAL A 36 13.63 2.96 -15.01
CA VAL A 36 13.69 1.68 -15.72
C VAL A 36 14.48 0.65 -14.91
N LEU A 37 15.60 1.04 -14.31
CA LEU A 37 16.38 0.17 -13.43
C LEU A 37 15.57 -0.33 -12.22
N ALA A 38 14.82 0.56 -11.56
CA ALA A 38 13.95 0.18 -10.44
C ALA A 38 12.83 -0.78 -10.88
N GLU A 39 12.27 -0.58 -12.07
CA GLU A 39 11.27 -1.49 -12.64
C GLU A 39 11.85 -2.88 -12.97
N ILE A 40 13.04 -2.91 -13.58
CA ILE A 40 13.78 -4.16 -13.85
C ILE A 40 14.03 -4.92 -12.54
N GLU A 41 14.41 -4.23 -11.46
CA GLU A 41 14.64 -4.84 -10.15
C GLU A 41 13.37 -5.49 -9.57
N VAL A 42 12.23 -4.81 -9.66
CA VAL A 42 10.93 -5.35 -9.22
C VAL A 42 10.55 -6.60 -10.00
N HIS A 43 10.76 -6.60 -11.32
CA HIS A 43 10.44 -7.74 -12.17
C HIS A 43 11.42 -8.90 -12.01
N LEU A 44 12.70 -8.62 -11.79
CA LEU A 44 13.69 -9.65 -11.45
C LEU A 44 13.34 -10.35 -10.14
N ALA A 45 12.88 -9.60 -9.13
CA ALA A 45 12.46 -10.17 -7.86
C ALA A 45 11.22 -11.08 -7.99
N ALA A 46 10.32 -10.79 -8.93
CA ALA A 46 9.08 -11.56 -9.12
C ALA A 46 9.23 -12.76 -10.06
N HIS A 47 10.03 -12.63 -11.12
CA HIS A 47 10.09 -13.61 -12.20
C HIS A 47 11.43 -14.34 -12.32
N GLN A 48 12.49 -13.81 -11.68
CA GLN A 48 13.87 -14.33 -11.69
C GLN A 48 14.55 -14.32 -13.07
N LEU A 49 13.83 -14.71 -14.13
CA LEU A 49 14.21 -14.65 -15.54
C LEU A 49 13.32 -13.64 -16.26
N ILE A 50 13.92 -12.61 -16.85
CA ILE A 50 13.16 -11.60 -17.61
C ILE A 50 13.75 -11.34 -18.98
N LYS A 51 12.86 -10.95 -19.89
CA LYS A 51 13.19 -10.48 -21.22
C LYS A 51 12.91 -8.97 -21.29
N ILE A 52 13.91 -8.20 -21.67
CA ILE A 52 13.84 -6.75 -21.82
C ILE A 52 13.95 -6.44 -23.30
N ARG A 53 13.13 -5.52 -23.80
CA ARG A 53 13.20 -5.06 -25.19
C ARG A 53 13.72 -3.63 -25.23
N VAL A 54 14.82 -3.42 -25.95
CA VAL A 54 15.45 -2.10 -26.11
C VAL A 54 15.14 -1.55 -27.49
N PHE A 55 14.49 -0.39 -27.54
CA PHE A 55 14.21 0.36 -28.75
C PHE A 55 15.39 1.30 -29.05
N GLY A 56 16.42 0.75 -29.67
CA GLY A 56 17.56 1.50 -30.22
C GLY A 56 18.11 0.76 -31.44
N ASP A 57 18.73 1.49 -32.36
CA ASP A 57 19.24 0.92 -33.61
C ASP A 57 20.73 0.56 -33.50
N GLU A 58 21.52 1.34 -32.78
CA GLU A 58 22.93 1.05 -32.47
C GLU A 58 23.12 -0.20 -31.60
N ARG A 59 23.98 -1.11 -32.06
CA ARG A 59 24.29 -2.36 -31.35
C ARG A 59 25.14 -2.14 -30.11
N ASP A 60 26.09 -1.21 -30.18
CA ASP A 60 27.08 -1.00 -29.12
C ASP A 60 26.43 -0.38 -27.88
N GLU A 61 25.47 0.53 -28.06
CA GLU A 61 24.67 1.07 -26.95
C GLU A 61 23.86 -0.01 -26.25
N ARG A 62 23.28 -0.96 -26.98
CA ARG A 62 22.54 -2.07 -26.36
C ARG A 62 23.44 -2.99 -25.55
N VAL A 63 24.68 -3.21 -25.99
CA VAL A 63 25.66 -3.97 -25.22
C VAL A 63 26.05 -3.20 -23.96
N ALA A 64 26.29 -1.89 -24.06
CA ALA A 64 26.59 -1.05 -22.90
C ALA A 64 25.46 -1.07 -21.86
N ILE A 65 24.19 -0.91 -22.30
CA ILE A 65 23.01 -0.99 -21.43
C ILE A 65 22.92 -2.37 -20.77
N TYR A 66 23.19 -3.43 -21.53
CA TYR A 66 23.15 -4.80 -21.02
C TYR A 66 24.17 -5.04 -19.92
N ASP A 67 25.41 -4.61 -20.14
CA ASP A 67 26.49 -4.73 -19.16
C ASP A 67 26.20 -3.87 -17.92
N GLU A 68 25.70 -2.64 -18.11
CA GLU A 68 25.34 -1.74 -17.02
C GLU A 68 24.22 -2.31 -16.13
N ILE A 69 23.18 -2.91 -16.73
CA ILE A 69 22.12 -3.59 -15.97
C ILE A 69 22.68 -4.75 -15.17
N CYS A 70 23.56 -5.56 -15.77
CA CYS A 70 24.17 -6.71 -15.10
C CYS A 70 25.05 -6.27 -13.92
N ASP A 71 25.84 -5.22 -14.11
CA ASP A 71 26.76 -4.67 -13.11
C ASP A 71 25.97 -4.02 -11.94
N ARG A 72 24.92 -3.23 -12.22
CA ARG A 72 24.13 -2.55 -11.17
C ARG A 72 23.26 -3.50 -10.36
N LEU A 73 22.59 -4.46 -11.02
CA LEU A 73 21.60 -5.33 -10.37
C LEU A 73 22.18 -6.66 -9.89
N ASN A 74 23.48 -6.87 -10.11
CA ASN A 74 24.17 -8.13 -9.93
C ASN A 74 23.39 -9.29 -10.58
N ALA A 75 23.08 -9.15 -11.87
CA ALA A 75 22.33 -10.15 -12.64
C ALA A 75 23.28 -10.94 -13.56
N ALA A 76 22.90 -12.17 -13.89
CA ALA A 76 23.62 -13.02 -14.81
C ALA A 76 23.18 -12.72 -16.26
N PRO A 77 24.12 -12.44 -17.17
CA PRO A 77 23.82 -12.32 -18.58
C PRO A 77 23.59 -13.70 -19.22
N ILE A 78 22.43 -13.90 -19.84
CA ILE A 78 22.08 -15.15 -20.53
C ILE A 78 22.30 -15.04 -22.03
N GLN A 79 21.66 -14.04 -22.65
CA GLN A 79 21.71 -13.85 -24.10
C GLN A 79 21.27 -12.44 -24.50
N HIS A 80 21.91 -11.94 -25.55
CA HIS A 80 21.51 -10.75 -26.30
C HIS A 80 21.08 -11.18 -27.70
N ILE A 81 19.82 -10.91 -28.08
CA ILE A 81 19.24 -11.25 -29.39
C ILE A 81 18.67 -9.98 -30.02
N GLY A 82 19.45 -9.31 -30.87
CA GLY A 82 19.00 -8.12 -31.58
C GLY A 82 18.55 -7.02 -30.62
N LYS A 83 17.24 -6.77 -30.54
CA LYS A 83 16.62 -5.77 -29.63
C LYS A 83 16.17 -6.36 -28.28
N LEU A 84 16.44 -7.63 -28.03
CA LEU A 84 16.01 -8.34 -26.82
C LEU A 84 17.22 -8.71 -25.95
N LEU A 85 17.12 -8.39 -24.67
CA LEU A 85 18.08 -8.73 -23.64
C LEU A 85 17.45 -9.73 -22.67
N VAL A 86 18.14 -10.82 -22.39
CA VAL A 86 17.70 -11.85 -21.43
C VAL A 86 18.66 -11.83 -20.26
N ILE A 87 18.11 -11.54 -19.08
CA ILE A 87 18.86 -11.49 -17.83
C ILE A 87 18.18 -12.37 -16.79
N TRP A 88 18.99 -12.96 -15.93
CA TRP A 88 18.53 -13.84 -14.87
C TRP A 88 19.19 -13.48 -13.54
N LYS A 89 18.45 -13.65 -12.45
CA LYS A 89 18.98 -13.51 -11.09
C LYS A 89 18.44 -14.68 -10.23
N PRO A 90 19.31 -15.42 -9.52
CA PRO A 90 18.84 -16.44 -8.60
C PRO A 90 18.04 -15.78 -7.48
N GLU A 91 16.98 -16.45 -7.03
CA GLU A 91 16.31 -16.08 -5.78
C GLU A 91 17.36 -16.11 -4.66
N GLN A 92 17.63 -14.95 -4.07
CA GLN A 92 18.49 -14.91 -2.90
C GLN A 92 17.76 -15.64 -1.77
N ALA A 93 18.20 -16.87 -1.50
CA ALA A 93 17.96 -17.52 -0.23
C ALA A 93 18.69 -16.69 0.85
N GLU A 94 17.94 -15.76 1.42
CA GLU A 94 18.19 -15.07 2.70
C GLU A 94 19.35 -14.05 2.77
N ALA A 95 18.99 -12.79 2.53
CA ALA A 95 19.52 -11.66 3.29
C ALA A 95 18.36 -10.66 3.55
N ALA A 96 17.63 -10.87 4.64
CA ALA A 96 16.65 -9.90 5.16
C ALA A 96 17.36 -8.77 5.96
N PRO A 97 16.75 -7.60 6.29
CA PRO A 97 15.31 -7.30 6.26
C PRO A 97 14.89 -5.88 5.78
N GLN A 98 13.57 -5.68 5.62
CA GLN A 98 12.85 -4.39 5.72
C GLN A 98 13.05 -3.29 4.63
N ARG A 99 12.21 -3.32 3.59
CA ARG A 99 11.40 -2.13 3.29
C ARG A 99 9.94 -2.50 3.45
N GLY A 100 9.38 -2.09 4.59
CA GLY A 100 7.99 -2.29 4.90
C GLY A 100 7.11 -1.72 3.79
N ARG A 101 6.58 -2.58 2.93
CA ARG A 101 5.20 -2.38 2.51
C ARG A 101 4.38 -2.51 3.78
N ARG A 102 4.06 -1.37 4.39
CA ARG A 102 2.87 -1.25 5.23
C ARG A 102 1.71 -1.70 4.34
N GLY A 103 1.43 -3.01 4.35
CA GLY A 103 0.10 -3.50 4.05
C GLY A 103 -0.79 -2.75 5.01
N VAL A 104 -1.59 -1.84 4.49
CA VAL A 104 -2.66 -1.23 5.27
C VAL A 104 -3.48 -2.42 5.75
N PRO A 105 -3.58 -2.67 7.06
CA PRO A 105 -4.30 -3.84 7.53
C PRO A 105 -5.72 -3.75 6.97
N SER A 106 -6.19 -4.86 6.39
CA SER A 106 -7.59 -5.01 6.04
C SER A 106 -8.43 -4.56 7.24
N ALA A 107 -9.50 -3.80 7.00
CA ALA A 107 -10.34 -3.24 8.05
C ALA A 107 -10.85 -4.31 9.04
N ARG A 108 -10.84 -5.59 8.66
CA ARG A 108 -11.16 -6.74 9.52
C ARG A 108 -10.03 -7.15 10.49
N GLU A 109 -8.78 -6.98 10.10
CA GLU A 109 -7.61 -7.43 10.88
C GLU A 109 -7.26 -6.43 11.99
N ALA A 110 -7.32 -5.13 11.68
CA ALA A 110 -7.21 -4.06 12.68
C ALA A 110 -8.34 -4.13 13.73
N ALA A 111 -9.53 -4.61 13.35
CA ALA A 111 -10.65 -4.79 14.27
C ALA A 111 -10.49 -6.00 15.22
N ARG A 112 -9.78 -7.06 14.79
CA ARG A 112 -9.55 -8.27 15.61
C ARG A 112 -8.39 -8.12 16.59
N ALA A 113 -7.31 -7.44 16.18
CA ALA A 113 -6.18 -7.15 17.09
C ALA A 113 -6.57 -6.21 18.25
N SER A 114 -7.63 -5.41 18.08
CA SER A 114 -8.16 -4.51 19.11
C SER A 114 -9.09 -5.20 20.13
N ALA A 115 -9.37 -6.50 19.99
CA ALA A 115 -10.36 -7.23 20.79
C ALA A 115 -9.76 -8.11 21.91
N ALA A 116 -8.43 -8.15 22.06
CA ALA A 116 -7.73 -9.06 22.97
C ALA A 116 -7.17 -8.40 24.25
N GLN A 117 -7.69 -7.23 24.66
CA GLN A 117 -7.44 -6.69 26.00
C GLN A 117 -8.77 -6.25 26.62
N PRO A 118 -9.19 -6.82 27.77
CA PRO A 118 -10.34 -6.31 28.52
C PRO A 118 -9.86 -5.06 29.27
N ASP A 119 -9.84 -3.92 28.57
CA ASP A 119 -9.51 -2.62 29.14
C ASP A 119 -10.81 -1.89 29.49
N GLU A 120 -11.07 -1.77 30.79
CA GLU A 120 -12.14 -0.95 31.33
C GLU A 120 -12.03 0.49 30.79
N GLY A 121 -13.07 0.96 30.12
CA GLY A 121 -13.30 2.40 29.97
C GLY A 121 -12.81 3.08 28.69
N ARG A 122 -12.57 2.36 27.58
CA ARG A 122 -12.23 3.03 26.30
C ARG A 122 -13.43 3.76 25.69
N ALA A 123 -13.55 5.06 26.01
CA ALA A 123 -14.53 5.96 25.41
C ALA A 123 -14.36 5.98 23.88
N ALA A 124 -15.40 5.54 23.16
CA ALA A 124 -15.44 5.49 21.71
C ALA A 124 -14.98 6.83 21.11
N LYS A 125 -14.06 6.76 20.13
CA LYS A 125 -13.55 7.89 19.36
C LYS A 125 -14.71 8.51 18.55
N GLY A 126 -15.52 9.31 19.23
CA GLY A 126 -16.66 10.00 18.68
C GLY A 126 -16.25 11.15 17.77
N ARG A 127 -17.24 11.79 17.16
CA ARG A 127 -17.06 12.98 16.29
C ARG A 127 -16.17 14.02 16.98
N ALA A 128 -15.32 14.74 16.25
CA ALA A 128 -14.50 15.80 16.86
C ALA A 128 -15.37 16.78 17.68
N PRO A 129 -14.90 17.30 18.83
CA PRO A 129 -15.66 18.22 19.66
C PRO A 129 -16.17 19.43 18.86
N ARG A 130 -17.41 19.85 19.10
CA ARG A 130 -18.02 20.99 18.40
C ARG A 130 -18.60 21.98 19.40
N VAL A 131 -18.59 23.26 19.06
CA VAL A 131 -19.25 24.30 19.87
C VAL A 131 -20.62 24.58 19.24
N VAL A 132 -21.69 24.43 20.03
CA VAL A 132 -23.08 24.65 19.59
C VAL A 132 -23.68 25.79 20.39
N LYS A 133 -24.41 26.69 19.71
CA LYS A 133 -25.17 27.77 20.34
C LYS A 133 -26.49 27.21 20.83
N VAL A 134 -26.69 27.21 22.14
CA VAL A 134 -27.89 26.68 22.81
C VAL A 134 -28.65 27.84 23.46
N VAL A 135 -29.96 27.88 23.26
CA VAL A 135 -30.86 28.83 23.90
C VAL A 135 -31.73 28.03 24.87
N LYS A 136 -31.44 28.11 26.17
CA LYS A 136 -32.19 27.39 27.20
C LYS A 136 -33.25 28.32 27.78
N GLN A 137 -34.52 27.91 27.68
CA GLN A 137 -35.61 28.57 28.36
C GLN A 137 -35.61 28.05 29.81
N SER A 138 -35.43 28.96 30.78
CA SER A 138 -35.50 28.59 32.20
C SER A 138 -36.97 28.44 32.60
N PRO A 139 -37.38 27.31 33.20
CA PRO A 139 -38.77 27.09 33.62
C PRO A 139 -39.28 28.10 34.65
N ASN A 140 -38.37 28.78 35.36
CA ASN A 140 -38.69 29.70 36.46
C ASN A 140 -38.27 31.16 36.15
N ALA A 141 -38.04 31.50 34.88
CA ALA A 141 -37.74 32.87 34.48
C ALA A 141 -39.02 33.65 34.17
N PRO A 142 -39.15 34.92 34.58
CA PRO A 142 -40.29 35.75 34.24
C PRO A 142 -40.41 35.87 32.70
N ALA A 143 -41.63 35.72 32.17
CA ALA A 143 -41.95 35.69 30.73
C ALA A 143 -41.47 36.91 29.93
N VAL A 144 -41.04 37.98 30.62
CA VAL A 144 -40.59 39.24 30.06
C VAL A 144 -39.14 39.20 29.56
N ARG A 145 -38.28 38.28 30.03
CA ARG A 145 -36.87 38.22 29.62
C ARG A 145 -36.64 37.19 28.51
N ARG A 146 -36.17 37.67 27.35
CA ARG A 146 -35.73 36.81 26.23
C ARG A 146 -34.54 35.93 26.68
N PRO A 147 -34.57 34.62 26.38
CA PRO A 147 -33.48 33.71 26.73
C PRO A 147 -32.21 34.07 25.95
N LYS A 148 -31.08 34.16 26.67
CA LYS A 148 -29.78 34.48 26.07
C LYS A 148 -29.15 33.23 25.45
N PRO A 149 -28.54 33.32 24.25
CA PRO A 149 -27.81 32.19 23.67
C PRO A 149 -26.47 31.96 24.37
N GLN A 150 -26.20 30.71 24.76
CA GLN A 150 -24.95 30.26 25.35
C GLN A 150 -24.19 29.35 24.39
N LYS A 151 -22.87 29.49 24.29
CA LYS A 151 -22.01 28.58 23.53
C LYS A 151 -21.62 27.40 24.44
N VAL A 152 -22.01 26.20 24.06
CA VAL A 152 -21.71 24.97 24.82
C VAL A 152 -20.86 24.05 23.96
N ARG A 153 -19.76 23.52 24.52
CA ARG A 153 -18.90 22.52 23.88
C ARG A 153 -19.55 21.15 24.03
N VAL A 154 -19.74 20.47 22.91
CA VAL A 154 -20.35 19.14 22.80
C VAL A 154 -19.26 18.17 22.36
N LEU A 155 -19.00 17.14 23.16
CA LEU A 155 -18.01 16.11 22.87
C LEU A 155 -18.56 15.06 21.90
N GLY A 156 -17.67 14.25 21.31
CA GLY A 156 -18.02 13.30 20.25
C GLY A 156 -19.01 12.20 20.62
N ASN A 157 -19.17 11.95 21.92
CA ASN A 157 -20.09 10.99 22.53
C ASN A 157 -21.35 11.66 23.09
N GLU A 158 -21.57 12.96 22.86
CA GLU A 158 -22.67 13.74 23.39
C GLU A 158 -23.63 14.24 22.29
N ARG A 159 -24.85 14.59 22.68
CA ARG A 159 -25.87 15.24 21.84
C ARG A 159 -26.56 16.37 22.61
N VAL A 160 -27.00 17.41 21.90
CA VAL A 160 -27.88 18.45 22.45
C VAL A 160 -29.34 18.01 22.28
N THR A 161 -30.15 18.06 23.33
CA THR A 161 -31.59 17.78 23.27
C THR A 161 -32.39 19.03 22.88
N ALA A 162 -33.67 18.87 22.50
CA ALA A 162 -34.55 20.00 22.15
C ALA A 162 -34.61 21.10 23.24
N GLY A 163 -34.58 20.72 24.52
CA GLY A 163 -34.52 21.65 25.66
C GLY A 163 -33.14 22.26 25.94
N GLY A 164 -32.14 22.06 25.07
CA GLY A 164 -30.80 22.63 25.22
C GLY A 164 -29.87 21.92 26.21
N ASN A 165 -30.20 20.70 26.65
CA ASN A 165 -29.32 19.94 27.55
C ASN A 165 -28.37 19.05 26.74
N VAL A 166 -27.10 19.00 27.15
CA VAL A 166 -26.12 18.06 26.60
C VAL A 166 -26.27 16.71 27.32
N LYS A 167 -26.48 15.62 26.56
CA LYS A 167 -26.63 14.25 27.08
C LYS A 167 -25.75 13.28 26.29
N ARG A 168 -25.29 12.18 26.90
CA ARG A 168 -24.57 11.10 26.19
C ARG A 168 -25.43 10.48 25.09
N ALA A 169 -24.85 10.27 23.91
CA ALA A 169 -25.48 9.62 22.76
C ALA A 169 -26.01 8.23 23.10
N LYS A 170 -27.24 7.90 22.68
CA LYS A 170 -27.82 6.56 22.88
C LYS A 170 -27.12 5.57 21.95
N LYS A 171 -26.66 4.43 22.48
CA LYS A 171 -26.09 3.34 21.68
C LYS A 171 -27.16 2.80 20.72
N ARG A 172 -26.89 2.75 19.42
CA ARG A 172 -27.79 2.14 18.43
C ARG A 172 -27.79 0.62 18.68
N GLN A 173 -28.98 0.01 18.78
CA GLN A 173 -29.07 -1.45 18.75
C GLN A 173 -28.84 -1.93 17.32
N SER A 174 -27.92 -2.87 17.15
CA SER A 174 -27.68 -3.53 15.86
C SER A 174 -28.79 -4.55 15.60
N SER A 175 -29.32 -4.58 14.38
CA SER A 175 -30.29 -5.59 13.95
C SER A 175 -29.65 -6.98 13.95
N ALA A 176 -30.32 -7.97 14.54
CA ALA A 176 -29.90 -9.38 14.59
C ALA A 176 -29.58 -9.95 13.20
N LYS A 177 -30.19 -9.43 12.14
CA LYS A 177 -29.99 -9.90 10.75
C LYS A 177 -28.57 -9.68 10.22
N ARG A 178 -27.77 -8.79 10.82
CA ARG A 178 -26.35 -8.57 10.45
C ARG A 178 -25.40 -9.58 11.10
N GLN A 179 -25.80 -10.32 12.13
CA GLN A 179 -24.93 -11.31 12.77
C GLN A 179 -24.79 -12.58 11.91
N HIS A 180 -25.86 -13.01 11.22
CA HIS A 180 -25.86 -14.24 10.41
C HIS A 180 -25.08 -14.19 9.09
N GLN A 181 -24.72 -13.00 8.57
CA GLN A 181 -23.98 -12.92 7.29
C GLN A 181 -22.47 -13.09 7.44
N ASN A 182 -21.97 -13.25 8.67
CA ASN A 182 -20.54 -13.34 8.95
C ASN A 182 -20.09 -14.76 9.35
N GLU A 183 -21.04 -15.69 9.48
CA GLU A 183 -20.83 -17.13 9.64
C GLU A 183 -21.29 -17.82 8.35
N LYS A 184 -20.42 -17.84 7.33
CA LYS A 184 -20.38 -18.83 6.26
C LYS A 184 -19.09 -18.63 5.47
#